data_AF-A0A978SPX5-F1
#
_entry.id   AF-A0A978SPX5-F1
#
_cell.length_a   1.000
_cell.length_b   1.000
_cell.length_c   1.000
_cell.angle_alpha   90.00
_cell.angle_beta   90.00
_cell.angle_gamma   90.00
#
_symmetry.space_group_name_H-M   'P 1'
#
loop_
_entity.id
_entity.type
_entity.pdbx_description
1 polymer ?
#
loop_
_entity_poly.entity_id
_entity_poly.type
_entity_poly.pdbx_seq_one_letter_code
_entity_poly.pdbx_strand_id
1 'polypeptide(L)'
;MGLFFEVLSAINNPNQQANVDQLSGVMSAIQQLSASNGIQPSAMQGAVSALGGALQPVLKQQAATGGLEGLVSQFAGGNPGLGALSSLLTPQLQQTLIQTVAQKTGISSGVIQAMLPTLLPIVMGVLGMGKPTPGATAKNNILDAFLNPGQPGGADLGDVINFAGRFLNPPR
;
A
#
# COMPACT_ATOMS: atom_id res chain seq x y z
N MET A 1 -10.11 10.28 -9.78
CA MET A 1 -9.71 10.83 -8.47
C MET A 1 -8.69 9.86 -7.90
N GLY A 2 -7.48 10.33 -7.59
CA GLY A 2 -6.38 9.44 -7.21
C GLY A 2 -6.47 8.95 -5.76
N LEU A 3 -5.88 7.80 -5.46
CA LEU A 3 -5.85 7.20 -4.12
C LEU A 3 -5.45 8.16 -3.00
N PHE A 4 -4.52 9.08 -3.27
CA PHE A 4 -4.08 10.05 -2.28
C PHE A 4 -5.22 10.96 -1.81
N PHE A 5 -6.13 11.34 -2.70
CA PHE A 5 -7.30 12.13 -2.32
C PHE A 5 -8.25 11.34 -1.43
N GLU A 6 -8.39 10.03 -1.66
CA GLU A 6 -9.15 9.15 -0.77
C GLU A 6 -8.49 9.02 0.60
N VAL A 7 -7.15 8.95 0.66
CA VAL A 7 -6.39 9.00 1.91
C VAL A 7 -6.64 10.31 2.64
N LEU A 8 -6.60 11.46 1.95
CA LEU A 8 -6.89 12.76 2.56
C LEU A 8 -8.34 12.86 3.03
N SER A 9 -9.28 12.37 2.22
CA SER A 9 -10.71 12.30 2.57
C SER A 9 -10.91 11.43 3.81
N ALA A 10 -10.19 10.31 3.89
CA ALA A 10 -10.19 9.41 5.04
C ALA A 10 -9.67 10.07 6.30
N ILE A 11 -8.51 10.75 6.21
CA ILE A 11 -7.89 11.47 7.32
C ILE A 11 -8.81 12.59 7.83
N ASN A 12 -9.51 13.26 6.92
CA ASN A 12 -10.44 14.34 7.26
C ASN A 12 -11.83 13.81 7.68
N ASN A 13 -12.06 12.49 7.65
CA ASN A 13 -13.34 11.89 8.00
C ASN A 13 -13.27 11.25 9.39
N PRO A 14 -13.98 11.80 10.40
CA PRO A 14 -13.97 11.25 11.76
C PRO A 14 -14.57 9.84 11.86
N ASN A 15 -15.28 9.38 10.82
CA ASN A 15 -15.82 8.03 10.73
C ASN A 15 -14.80 7.01 10.17
N GLN A 16 -13.56 7.43 9.87
CA GLN A 16 -12.50 6.56 9.37
C GLN A 16 -11.29 6.56 10.31
N GLN A 17 -10.52 5.48 10.27
CA GLN A 17 -9.37 5.28 11.17
C GLN A 17 -8.10 5.99 10.71
N ALA A 18 -8.08 6.52 9.48
CA ALA A 18 -6.95 7.20 8.89
C ALA A 18 -6.57 8.45 9.69
N ASN A 19 -5.28 8.66 9.90
CA ASN A 19 -4.76 9.89 10.49
C ASN A 19 -3.40 10.26 9.90
N VAL A 20 -3.00 11.51 10.13
CA VAL A 20 -1.73 12.06 9.63
C VAL A 20 -0.53 11.33 10.23
N ASP A 21 -0.60 10.87 11.49
CA ASP A 21 0.48 10.14 12.15
C ASP A 21 0.75 8.78 11.50
N GLN A 22 -0.28 8.05 11.11
CA GLN A 22 -0.16 6.79 10.35
C GLN A 22 0.48 7.03 8.99
N LEU A 23 0.05 8.08 8.27
CA LEU A 23 0.64 8.45 6.99
C LEU A 23 2.12 8.82 7.13
N SER A 24 2.45 9.56 8.20
CA SER A 24 3.82 9.92 8.56
C SER A 24 4.67 8.69 8.86
N GLY A 25 4.17 7.77 9.68
CA GLY A 25 4.85 6.51 9.99
C GLY A 25 5.11 5.65 8.74
N VAL A 26 4.14 5.58 7.82
CA VAL A 26 4.31 4.92 6.53
C VAL A 26 5.42 5.59 5.69
N MET A 27 5.43 6.92 5.61
CA MET A 27 6.47 7.65 4.88
C MET A 27 7.85 7.45 5.50
N SER A 28 7.97 7.51 6.83
CA SER A 28 9.22 7.26 7.53
C SER A 28 9.70 5.82 7.30
N ALA A 29 8.82 4.83 7.34
CA ALA A 29 9.17 3.44 7.08
C ALA A 29 9.68 3.23 5.66
N ILE A 30 9.03 3.84 4.66
CA ILE A 30 9.47 3.77 3.25
C ILE A 30 10.81 4.48 3.06
N GLN A 31 10.99 5.66 3.64
CA GLN A 31 12.25 6.41 3.56
C GLN A 31 13.40 5.63 4.23
N GLN A 32 13.15 5.05 5.41
CA GLN A 32 14.12 4.23 6.12
C GLN A 32 14.47 2.96 5.34
N LEU A 33 13.48 2.33 4.71
CA LEU A 33 13.69 1.16 3.86
C LEU A 33 14.50 1.53 2.61
N SER A 34 14.21 2.68 2.00
CA SER A 34 14.97 3.21 0.86
C SER A 34 16.42 3.49 1.25
N ALA A 35 16.64 4.16 2.37
CA ALA A 35 17.97 4.48 2.89
C ALA A 35 18.76 3.23 3.27
N SER A 36 18.13 2.27 3.96
CA SER A 36 18.75 1.01 4.38
C SER A 36 19.21 0.14 3.20
N ASN A 37 18.53 0.24 2.05
CA ASN A 37 18.83 -0.55 0.85
C ASN A 37 19.57 0.26 -0.23
N GLY A 38 19.92 1.53 0.03
CA GLY A 38 20.59 2.39 -0.95
C GLY A 38 19.76 2.70 -2.20
N ILE A 39 18.43 2.65 -2.10
CA ILE A 39 17.51 2.86 -3.23
C ILE A 39 17.18 4.35 -3.34
N GLN A 40 17.15 4.86 -4.57
CA GLN A 40 16.74 6.23 -4.84
C GLN A 40 15.22 6.38 -4.64
N PRO A 41 14.73 7.53 -4.12
CA PRO A 41 13.29 7.76 -3.89
C PRO A 41 12.43 7.52 -5.12
N SER A 42 12.92 7.88 -6.32
CA SER A 42 12.23 7.67 -7.59
C SER A 42 12.10 6.17 -7.94
N ALA A 43 13.14 5.38 -7.67
CA ALA A 43 13.11 3.93 -7.84
C ALA A 43 12.21 3.26 -6.81
N MET A 44 12.19 3.76 -5.57
CA MET A 44 11.27 3.29 -4.53
C MET A 44 9.81 3.60 -4.90
N GLN A 45 9.51 4.80 -5.41
CA GLN A 45 8.17 5.12 -5.90
C GLN A 45 7.75 4.15 -6.99
N GLY A 46 8.60 3.95 -8.01
CA GLY A 46 8.34 2.97 -9.06
C GLY A 46 8.17 1.54 -8.52
N ALA A 47 8.88 1.19 -7.44
CA ALA A 47 8.76 -0.11 -6.80
C ALA A 47 7.38 -0.26 -6.17
N VAL A 48 6.95 0.73 -5.41
CA VAL A 48 5.65 0.70 -4.74
C VAL A 48 4.50 0.78 -5.75
N SER A 49 4.62 1.58 -6.82
CA SER A 49 3.67 1.58 -7.94
C SER A 49 3.54 0.20 -8.58
N ALA A 50 4.68 -0.43 -8.90
CA ALA A 50 4.72 -1.76 -9.52
C ALA A 50 4.16 -2.85 -8.58
N LEU A 51 4.52 -2.80 -7.29
CA LEU A 51 3.99 -3.70 -6.27
C LEU A 51 2.49 -3.53 -6.10
N GLY A 52 2.00 -2.28 -6.01
CA GLY A 52 0.58 -1.97 -5.96
C GLY A 52 -0.17 -2.51 -7.16
N GLY A 53 0.32 -2.23 -8.37
CA GLY A 53 -0.31 -2.72 -9.60
C GLY A 53 -0.36 -4.24 -9.73
N ALA A 54 0.66 -4.95 -9.25
CA ALA A 54 0.68 -6.42 -9.25
C ALA A 54 -0.14 -7.03 -8.10
N LEU A 55 -0.27 -6.35 -6.96
CA LEU A 55 -1.12 -6.78 -5.83
C LEU A 55 -2.60 -6.51 -6.08
N GLN A 56 -2.93 -5.48 -6.84
CA GLN A 56 -4.30 -5.07 -7.17
C GLN A 56 -5.17 -6.23 -7.68
N PRO A 57 -4.80 -7.01 -8.72
CA PRO A 57 -5.62 -8.12 -9.20
C PRO A 57 -5.80 -9.22 -8.16
N VAL A 58 -4.78 -9.50 -7.34
CA VAL A 58 -4.85 -10.51 -6.27
C VAL A 58 -5.83 -10.07 -5.18
N LEU A 59 -5.72 -8.81 -4.75
CA LEU A 59 -6.64 -8.23 -3.78
C LEU A 59 -8.06 -8.17 -4.35
N LYS A 60 -8.23 -7.82 -5.63
CA LYS A 60 -9.54 -7.82 -6.29
C LYS A 60 -10.17 -9.22 -6.33
N GLN A 61 -9.37 -10.24 -6.59
CA GLN A 61 -9.84 -11.63 -6.54
C GLN A 61 -10.24 -12.02 -5.11
N GLN A 62 -9.48 -11.58 -4.11
CA GLN A 62 -9.81 -11.82 -2.70
C GLN A 62 -11.05 -11.03 -2.22
N ALA A 63 -11.31 -9.88 -2.83
CA ALA A 63 -12.53 -9.12 -2.62
C ALA A 63 -13.74 -9.87 -3.19
N ALA A 64 -13.60 -10.43 -4.38
CA ALA A 64 -14.66 -11.21 -5.03
C ALA A 64 -15.00 -12.50 -4.27
N THR A 65 -14.03 -13.09 -3.56
CA THR A 65 -14.25 -14.27 -2.71
C THR A 65 -14.67 -13.93 -1.27
N GLY A 66 -14.79 -12.64 -0.91
CA GLY A 66 -15.17 -12.18 0.43
C GLY A 66 -14.06 -12.25 1.49
N GLY A 67 -12.84 -12.67 1.12
CA GLY A 67 -11.71 -12.80 2.05
C GLY A 67 -10.97 -11.50 2.35
N LEU A 68 -11.19 -10.45 1.55
CA LEU A 68 -10.48 -9.17 1.65
C LEU A 68 -10.72 -8.46 3.00
N GLU A 69 -11.95 -8.48 3.51
CA GLU A 69 -12.31 -7.78 4.74
C GLU A 69 -11.60 -8.39 5.96
N GLY A 70 -11.52 -9.72 6.02
CA GLY A 70 -10.75 -10.45 7.03
C GLY A 70 -9.25 -10.16 6.92
N LEU A 71 -8.75 -10.05 5.69
CA LEU A 71 -7.35 -9.78 5.43
C LEU A 71 -6.95 -8.37 5.86
N VAL A 72 -7.68 -7.33 5.42
CA VAL A 72 -7.42 -5.95 5.83
C VAL A 72 -7.63 -5.76 7.34
N SER A 73 -8.52 -6.54 7.97
CA SER A 73 -8.67 -6.58 9.43
C SER A 73 -7.43 -7.09 10.15
N GLN A 74 -6.78 -8.12 9.63
CA GLN A 74 -5.55 -8.64 10.23
C GLN A 74 -4.37 -7.67 10.08
N PHE A 75 -4.28 -6.95 8.97
CA PHE A 75 -3.21 -5.96 8.75
C PHE A 75 -3.44 -4.64 9.51
N ALA A 76 -4.68 -4.17 9.60
CA ALA A 76 -5.02 -2.96 10.34
C ALA A 76 -4.86 -3.13 11.87
N GLY A 77 -4.92 -4.35 12.39
CA GLY A 77 -4.68 -4.67 13.80
C GLY A 77 -3.21 -4.60 14.23
N GLY A 78 -2.30 -4.10 13.37
CA GLY A 78 -0.88 -3.91 13.70
C GLY A 78 -0.04 -5.19 13.72
N ASN A 79 -0.66 -6.37 13.57
CA ASN A 79 0.04 -7.64 13.49
C ASN A 79 -0.64 -8.58 12.49
N PRO A 80 -0.34 -8.48 11.19
CA PRO A 80 -0.85 -9.45 10.23
C PRO A 80 -0.35 -10.82 10.63
N GLY A 81 -1.27 -11.73 10.95
CA GLY A 81 -0.90 -13.12 11.19
C GLY A 81 -0.10 -13.62 9.98
N LEU A 82 1.07 -14.23 10.23
CA LEU A 82 1.96 -14.74 9.19
C LEU A 82 1.23 -15.58 8.12
N GLY A 83 0.10 -16.20 8.49
CA GLY A 83 -0.80 -16.95 7.60
C GLY A 83 -1.51 -16.11 6.53
N ALA A 84 -1.98 -14.89 6.82
CA ALA A 84 -2.61 -14.03 5.81
C ALA A 84 -1.60 -13.45 4.83
N LEU A 85 -0.40 -13.14 5.34
CA LEU A 85 0.73 -12.66 4.53
C LEU A 85 1.20 -13.76 3.56
N SER A 86 1.32 -15.01 4.02
CA SER A 86 1.75 -16.14 3.20
C SER A 86 0.68 -16.63 2.21
N SER A 87 -0.61 -16.47 2.53
CA SER A 87 -1.70 -16.74 1.59
C SER A 87 -1.75 -15.76 0.43
N LEU A 88 -1.40 -14.48 0.67
CA LEU A 88 -1.26 -13.48 -0.39
C LEU A 88 0.05 -13.62 -1.17
N LEU A 89 1.18 -13.73 -0.47
CA LEU A 89 2.51 -13.81 -1.08
C LEU A 89 2.84 -15.25 -1.51
N THR A 90 2.07 -15.77 -2.46
CA THR A 90 2.41 -17.04 -3.11
C THR A 90 3.77 -16.93 -3.80
N PRO A 91 4.54 -18.04 -3.91
CA PRO A 91 5.84 -18.04 -4.60
C PRO A 91 5.76 -17.46 -6.03
N GLN A 92 4.65 -17.73 -6.73
CA GLN A 92 4.36 -17.21 -8.06
C GLN A 92 4.15 -15.69 -8.05
N LEU A 93 3.40 -15.17 -7.06
CA LEU A 93 3.21 -13.73 -6.92
C LEU A 93 4.52 -13.03 -6.53
N GLN A 94 5.30 -13.61 -5.62
CA GLN A 94 6.64 -13.08 -5.27
C GLN A 94 7.53 -12.95 -6.50
N GLN A 95 7.62 -13.98 -7.34
CA GLN A 95 8.39 -13.91 -8.59
C GLN A 95 7.86 -12.83 -9.54
N THR A 96 6.54 -12.72 -9.68
CA THR A 96 5.91 -11.72 -10.56
C THR A 96 6.18 -10.30 -10.07
N LEU A 97 6.05 -10.07 -8.75
CA LEU A 97 6.37 -8.81 -8.10
C LEU A 97 7.85 -8.46 -8.29
N ILE A 98 8.75 -9.40 -8.00
CA ILE A 98 10.19 -9.23 -8.17
C ILE A 98 10.53 -8.85 -9.61
N GLN A 99 9.99 -9.55 -10.61
CA GLN A 99 10.26 -9.27 -12.02
C GLN A 99 9.69 -7.91 -12.44
N THR A 100 8.45 -7.61 -12.07
CA THR A 100 7.77 -6.36 -12.45
C THR A 100 8.46 -5.16 -11.84
N VAL A 101 8.80 -5.24 -10.55
CA VAL A 101 9.52 -4.18 -9.83
C VAL A 101 10.93 -4.03 -10.39
N ALA A 102 11.66 -5.11 -10.60
CA ALA A 102 13.02 -5.06 -11.14
C ALA A 102 13.04 -4.39 -12.52
N GLN A 103 12.08 -4.72 -13.39
CA GLN A 103 11.96 -4.09 -14.71
C GLN A 103 11.58 -2.60 -14.63
N LYS A 104 10.69 -2.22 -13.71
CA LYS A 104 10.23 -0.83 -13.55
C LYS A 104 11.27 0.09 -12.89
N THR A 105 12.10 -0.46 -12.01
CA THR A 105 12.93 0.33 -11.09
C THR A 105 14.43 0.16 -11.32
N GLY A 106 14.84 -0.91 -12.01
CA GLY A 106 16.23 -1.31 -12.12
C GLY A 106 16.81 -1.90 -10.83
N ILE A 107 16.01 -2.06 -9.77
CA ILE A 107 16.46 -2.66 -8.51
C ILE A 107 16.70 -4.16 -8.72
N SER A 108 17.79 -4.69 -8.15
CA SER A 108 18.09 -6.12 -8.20
C SER A 108 17.00 -6.94 -7.50
N SER A 109 16.67 -8.10 -8.08
CA SER A 109 15.67 -9.03 -7.55
C SER A 109 15.93 -9.43 -6.09
N GLY A 110 17.18 -9.62 -5.70
CA GLY A 110 17.56 -9.94 -4.32
C GLY A 110 17.22 -8.84 -3.32
N VAL A 111 17.31 -7.57 -3.71
CA VAL A 111 16.95 -6.42 -2.86
C VAL A 111 15.44 -6.32 -2.72
N ILE A 112 14.69 -6.49 -3.82
CA ILE A 112 13.22 -6.50 -3.81
C ILE A 112 12.71 -7.63 -2.91
N GLN A 113 13.33 -8.81 -3.00
CA GLN A 113 12.98 -9.97 -2.17
C GLN A 113 13.20 -9.71 -0.67
N ALA A 114 14.27 -8.99 -0.32
CA ALA A 114 14.55 -8.60 1.07
C ALA A 114 13.56 -7.53 1.59
N MET A 115 13.07 -6.65 0.72
CA MET A 115 12.16 -5.55 1.07
C MET A 115 10.69 -5.91 1.02
N LEU A 116 10.29 -6.90 0.22
CA LEU A 116 8.91 -7.38 0.11
C LEU A 116 8.22 -7.61 1.47
N PRO A 117 8.81 -8.35 2.44
CA PRO A 117 8.16 -8.63 3.71
C PRO A 117 7.93 -7.40 4.59
N THR A 118 8.74 -6.35 4.44
CA THR A 118 8.56 -5.07 5.15
C THR A 118 7.67 -4.10 4.38
N LEU A 119 7.69 -4.12 3.05
CA LEU A 119 6.93 -3.20 2.21
C LEU A 119 5.46 -3.60 2.10
N LEU A 120 5.16 -4.90 2.09
CA LEU A 120 3.80 -5.42 2.05
C LEU A 120 2.93 -4.93 3.23
N PRO A 121 3.34 -5.08 4.51
CA PRO A 121 2.53 -4.60 5.63
C PRO A 121 2.36 -3.08 5.63
N ILE A 122 3.33 -2.32 5.11
CA ILE A 122 3.21 -0.86 4.95
C ILE A 122 2.09 -0.54 3.96
N VAL A 123 2.12 -1.15 2.76
CA VAL A 123 1.08 -0.97 1.74
C VAL A 123 -0.30 -1.37 2.25
N MET A 124 -0.38 -2.52 2.91
CA MET A 124 -1.62 -3.01 3.50
C MET A 124 -2.11 -2.12 4.64
N GLY A 125 -1.20 -1.54 5.42
CA GLY A 125 -1.51 -0.53 6.43
C GLY A 125 -2.17 0.70 5.81
N VAL A 126 -1.63 1.19 4.69
CA VAL A 126 -2.23 2.31 3.94
C VAL A 126 -3.65 1.98 3.48
N LEU A 127 -3.84 0.80 2.87
CA LEU A 127 -5.16 0.33 2.44
C LEU A 127 -6.11 0.12 3.63
N GLY A 128 -5.58 -0.20 4.81
CA GLY A 128 -6.34 -0.34 6.06
C GLY A 128 -6.78 0.98 6.68
N MET A 129 -6.10 2.10 6.37
CA MET A 129 -6.44 3.41 6.95
C MET A 129 -7.86 3.86 6.60
N GLY A 130 -8.36 3.51 5.42
CA GLY A 130 -9.70 3.89 4.97
C GLY A 130 -10.83 3.17 5.71
N LYS A 131 -10.52 2.27 6.65
CA LYS A 131 -11.52 1.52 7.38
C LYS A 131 -12.42 2.41 8.24
N PRO A 132 -13.71 2.06 8.35
CA PRO A 132 -14.60 2.71 9.31
C PRO A 132 -14.09 2.56 10.73
N THR A 133 -14.31 3.57 11.57
CA THR A 133 -14.18 3.41 13.02
C THR A 133 -15.21 2.39 13.54
N PRO A 134 -14.90 1.65 14.62
CA PRO A 134 -15.84 0.69 15.21
C PRO A 134 -17.19 1.37 15.52
N GLY A 135 -18.28 0.88 14.91
CA GLY A 135 -19.62 1.46 15.03
C GLY A 135 -20.04 2.39 13.87
N ALA A 136 -19.13 2.74 12.95
CA ALA A 136 -19.47 3.48 11.74
C ALA A 136 -19.82 2.53 10.58
N THR A 137 -20.87 2.84 9.82
CA THR A 137 -21.28 2.12 8.59
C THR A 137 -20.55 2.64 7.35
N ALA A 138 -19.33 3.16 7.50
CA ALA A 138 -18.54 3.64 6.37
C ALA A 138 -17.82 2.47 5.67
N LYS A 139 -17.70 2.52 4.34
CA LYS A 139 -16.92 1.54 3.57
C LYS A 139 -15.45 1.98 3.53
N ASN A 140 -14.56 1.02 3.25
CA ASN A 140 -13.15 1.33 3.07
C ASN A 140 -12.93 1.97 1.70
N ASN A 141 -13.01 3.31 1.65
CA ASN A 141 -12.91 4.08 0.40
C ASN A 141 -11.53 3.96 -0.24
N ILE A 142 -10.45 3.88 0.55
CA ILE A 142 -9.08 3.75 0.04
C ILE A 142 -8.91 2.39 -0.65
N LEU A 143 -9.37 1.33 0.00
CA LEU A 143 -9.33 -0.02 -0.56
C LEU A 143 -10.23 -0.14 -1.79
N ASP A 144 -11.43 0.42 -1.76
CA ASP A 144 -12.36 0.41 -2.90
C ASP A 144 -11.77 1.14 -4.11
N ALA A 145 -11.19 2.33 -3.90
CA ALA A 145 -10.49 3.08 -4.94
C ALA A 145 -9.24 2.37 -5.46
N PHE A 146 -8.57 1.58 -4.62
CA PHE A 146 -7.42 0.77 -5.04
C PHE A 146 -7.86 -0.42 -5.91
N LEU A 147 -8.99 -1.06 -5.56
CA LEU A 147 -9.52 -2.21 -6.30
C LEU A 147 -10.19 -1.81 -7.61
N ASN A 148 -10.93 -0.71 -7.59
CA ASN A 148 -11.69 -0.16 -8.71
C ASN A 148 -11.20 1.25 -9.07
N PRO A 149 -9.94 1.40 -9.53
CA PRO A 149 -9.48 2.69 -10.01
C PRO A 149 -10.26 3.00 -11.29
N GLY A 150 -11.12 4.01 -11.24
CA GLY A 150 -11.92 4.44 -12.39
C GLY A 150 -11.09 4.86 -13.61
N GLN A 151 -9.76 4.98 -13.47
CA GLN A 151 -8.80 5.19 -14.55
C GLN A 151 -7.55 4.32 -14.35
N PRO A 152 -6.92 3.82 -15.43
CA PRO A 152 -5.61 3.17 -15.33
C PRO A 152 -4.59 4.13 -14.70
N GLY A 153 -3.97 3.71 -13.60
CA GLY A 153 -3.10 4.56 -12.76
C GLY A 153 -3.78 5.21 -11.55
N GLY A 154 -5.10 5.11 -11.41
CA GLY A 154 -5.81 5.65 -10.23
C GLY A 154 -5.47 4.94 -8.92
N ALA A 155 -4.98 3.70 -9.00
CA ALA A 155 -4.54 2.88 -7.88
C ALA A 155 -3.01 2.95 -7.63
N ASP A 156 -2.33 3.96 -8.17
CA ASP A 156 -0.88 4.07 -8.05
C ASP A 156 -0.46 4.51 -6.62
N LEU A 157 0.07 3.55 -5.87
CA LEU A 157 0.58 3.79 -4.52
C LEU A 157 1.88 4.61 -4.51
N GLY A 158 2.66 4.59 -5.60
CA GLY A 158 3.84 5.45 -5.72
C GLY A 158 3.46 6.93 -5.81
N ASP A 159 2.34 7.24 -6.47
CA ASP A 159 1.77 8.60 -6.44
C ASP A 159 1.34 8.98 -5.02
N VAL A 160 0.69 8.08 -4.28
CA VAL A 160 0.34 8.31 -2.87
C VAL A 160 1.58 8.68 -2.05
N ILE A 161 2.68 7.97 -2.23
CA ILE A 161 3.96 8.27 -1.55
C ILE A 161 4.50 9.62 -1.94
N ASN A 162 4.49 9.94 -3.24
CA ASN A 162 4.99 11.22 -3.75
C ASN A 162 4.18 12.40 -3.17
N PHE A 163 2.85 12.30 -3.19
CA PHE A 163 1.97 13.31 -2.64
C PHE A 163 2.03 13.37 -1.12
N ALA A 164 2.08 12.24 -0.42
CA ALA A 164 2.24 12.18 1.03
C ALA A 164 3.56 12.82 1.48
N GLY A 165 4.66 12.56 0.75
CA GLY A 165 5.94 13.21 0.98
C GLY A 165 5.86 14.72 0.84
N ARG A 166 5.19 15.24 -0.19
CA ARG A 166 4.95 16.68 -0.39
C ARG A 166 3.99 17.28 0.65
N PHE A 167 3.03 16.50 1.12
CA PHE A 167 2.06 16.94 2.13
C PHE A 167 2.72 17.09 3.51
N LEU A 168 3.55 16.11 3.89
CA LEU A 168 4.27 16.12 5.17
C LEU A 168 5.50 17.04 5.13
N ASN A 169 6.14 17.17 3.98
CA ASN A 169 7.28 18.06 3.76
C ASN A 169 6.99 18.98 2.56
N PRO A 170 6.14 20.01 2.74
CA PRO A 170 5.86 20.96 1.67
C PRO A 170 7.16 21.67 1.26
N PRO A 171 7.48 21.73 -0.04
CA PRO A 171 8.61 22.52 -0.51
C PRO A 171 8.41 23.97 -0.05
N ARG A 172 9.36 24.46 0.74
CA ARG A 172 9.37 25.85 1.23
C ARG A 172 9.77 26.82 0.13
#